data_AF-A0A7J0G2H3-F1
#
_entry.id   AF-A0A7J0G2H3-F1
#
_cell.length_a   1.000
_cell.length_b   1.000
_cell.length_c   1.000
_cell.angle_alpha   90.00
_cell.angle_beta   90.00
_cell.angle_gamma   90.00
#
_symmetry.space_group_name_H-M   'P 1'
#
loop_
_entity.id
_entity.type
_entity.pdbx_description
1 polymer ?
#
loop_
_entity_poly.entity_id
_entity_poly.type
_entity_poly.pdbx_seq_one_letter_code
_entity_poly.pdbx_strand_id
1 'polypeptide(L)'
;MARDHWKNIDYLCKNYILNALEDSLYSVYNETRSDKELWESLDRKYKIEGDGSKKFIIGWHLDYVIPDKRLVTTQFLELQVLINEIKTEGMLLSEVFLVITVIHKLQETWKKFKCYLMFKNKEMTLETLFFKLNVVKKNWARNKSAKTSYMAKANILENGQSSKMKKSTDK
;
A
#
# COMPACT_ATOMS: atom_id res chain seq x y z
N MET A 1 19.96 12.95 30.94
CA MET A 1 18.71 13.35 30.23
C MET A 1 18.86 13.26 28.71
N ALA A 2 19.60 14.15 28.03
CA ALA A 2 19.73 14.06 26.56
C ALA A 2 20.45 12.77 26.08
N ARG A 3 21.54 12.37 26.74
CA ARG A 3 22.31 11.15 26.40
C ARG A 3 21.49 9.87 26.55
N ASP A 4 20.67 9.78 27.60
CA ASP A 4 19.84 8.61 27.89
C ASP A 4 18.66 8.52 26.91
N HIS A 5 18.13 9.67 26.49
CA HIS A 5 17.11 9.76 25.46
C HIS A 5 17.61 9.25 24.11
N TRP A 6 18.81 9.67 23.68
CA TRP A 6 19.42 9.17 22.44
C TRP A 6 19.69 7.68 22.45
N LYS A 7 20.19 7.14 23.57
CA LYS A 7 20.37 5.68 23.73
C LYS A 7 19.06 4.90 23.65
N ASN A 8 17.96 5.48 24.16
CA ASN A 8 16.65 4.86 24.08
C ASN A 8 16.14 4.84 22.62
N ILE A 9 16.26 5.97 21.90
CA ILE A 9 15.89 6.04 20.48
C ILE A 9 16.69 5.04 19.65
N ASP A 10 18.02 4.99 19.83
CA ASP A 10 18.93 4.06 19.16
C ASP A 10 18.49 2.60 19.38
N TYR A 11 18.21 2.23 20.64
CA TYR A 11 17.71 0.90 20.99
C TYR A 11 16.37 0.57 20.34
N LEU A 12 15.42 1.52 20.33
CA LEU A 12 14.11 1.34 19.70
C LEU A 12 14.23 1.16 18.19
N CYS A 13 14.97 2.04 17.51
CA CYS A 13 15.21 1.98 16.07
C CYS A 13 15.85 0.64 15.68
N LYS A 14 16.89 0.21 16.40
CA LYS A 14 17.56 -1.06 16.18
C LYS A 14 16.57 -2.23 16.27
N ASN A 15 15.75 -2.27 17.32
CA ASN A 15 14.74 -3.33 17.49
C ASN A 15 13.68 -3.33 16.38
N TYR A 16 13.24 -2.16 15.91
CA TYR A 16 12.31 -2.09 14.79
C TYR A 16 12.90 -2.66 13.51
N ILE A 17 14.17 -2.35 13.21
CA ILE A 17 14.87 -2.89 12.04
C ILE A 17 15.01 -4.40 12.18
N LEU A 18 15.48 -4.89 13.34
CA LEU A 18 15.66 -6.32 13.58
C LEU A 18 14.35 -7.11 13.44
N ASN A 19 13.23 -6.60 13.98
CA ASN A 19 11.93 -7.26 13.88
C ASN A 19 11.36 -7.30 12.45
N ALA A 20 11.92 -6.52 11.52
CA ALA A 20 11.56 -6.58 10.11
C ALA A 20 12.38 -7.61 9.32
N LEU A 21 13.43 -8.18 9.93
CA LEU A 21 14.28 -9.20 9.30
C LEU A 21 13.69 -10.60 9.49
N GLU A 22 14.01 -11.50 8.55
CA GLU A 22 13.78 -12.94 8.71
C GLU A 22 14.69 -13.50 9.82
N ASP A 23 14.26 -14.57 10.50
CA ASP A 23 14.97 -15.19 11.64
C ASP A 23 16.46 -15.48 11.34
N SER A 24 16.76 -15.90 10.11
CA SER A 24 18.13 -16.17 9.64
C SER A 24 19.01 -14.91 9.71
N LEU A 25 18.48 -13.76 9.28
CA LEU A 25 19.17 -12.48 9.31
C LEU A 25 19.17 -11.86 10.70
N TYR A 26 18.08 -12.00 11.44
CA TYR A 26 18.00 -11.53 12.83
C TYR A 26 19.17 -12.08 13.64
N SER A 27 19.43 -13.40 13.56
CA SER A 27 20.51 -14.05 14.31
C SER A 27 21.90 -13.48 14.01
N VAL A 28 22.15 -13.08 12.75
CA VAL A 28 23.44 -12.53 12.30
C VAL A 28 23.61 -11.07 12.73
N TYR A 29 22.52 -10.31 12.75
CA TYR A 29 22.56 -8.85 12.92
C TYR A 29 22.15 -8.36 14.32
N ASN A 30 21.63 -9.22 15.19
CA ASN A 30 21.20 -8.83 16.54
C ASN A 30 22.35 -8.28 17.42
N GLU A 31 23.58 -8.70 17.18
CA GLU A 31 24.76 -8.31 17.97
C GLU A 31 25.36 -6.94 17.58
N THR A 32 24.80 -6.22 16.59
CA THR A 32 25.29 -4.89 16.19
C THR A 32 25.21 -3.87 17.33
N ARG A 33 26.12 -2.89 17.40
CA ARG A 33 26.21 -2.03 18.58
C ARG A 33 25.22 -0.86 18.57
N SER A 34 24.77 -0.44 17.40
CA SER A 34 23.81 0.65 17.22
C SER A 34 22.87 0.40 16.04
N ASP A 35 21.77 1.15 15.99
CA ASP A 35 20.86 1.19 14.83
C ASP A 35 21.58 1.65 13.56
N LYS A 36 22.51 2.60 13.66
CA LYS A 36 23.32 3.09 12.56
C LYS A 36 24.24 2.01 12.00
N GLU A 37 24.97 1.29 12.85
CA GLU A 37 25.88 0.23 12.40
C GLU A 37 25.11 -0.93 11.77
N LEU A 38 23.93 -1.24 12.32
CA LEU A 38 22.99 -2.20 11.75
C LEU A 38 22.57 -1.78 10.33
N TRP A 39 22.08 -0.54 10.19
CA TRP A 39 21.63 -0.01 8.91
C TRP A 39 22.75 0.01 7.87
N GLU A 40 23.93 0.54 8.21
CA GLU A 40 25.08 0.60 7.30
C GLU A 40 25.56 -0.79 6.87
N SER A 41 25.49 -1.78 7.75
CA SER A 41 25.89 -3.16 7.43
C SER A 41 24.88 -3.87 6.53
N LEU A 42 23.59 -3.59 6.70
CA LEU A 42 22.53 -4.06 5.80
C LEU A 42 22.65 -3.37 4.43
N ASP A 43 22.79 -2.04 4.42
CA ASP A 43 22.95 -1.25 3.20
C ASP A 43 24.16 -1.76 2.40
N ARG A 44 25.34 -1.85 3.02
CA ARG A 44 26.55 -2.33 2.32
C ARG A 44 26.43 -3.73 1.72
N LYS A 45 25.69 -4.65 2.36
CA LYS A 45 25.61 -6.05 1.92
C LYS A 45 24.53 -6.29 0.86
N TYR A 46 23.41 -5.58 0.97
CA TYR A 46 22.22 -5.86 0.17
C TYR A 46 21.89 -4.77 -0.84
N LYS A 47 22.45 -3.57 -0.68
CA LYS A 47 22.36 -2.55 -1.71
C LYS A 47 23.21 -3.00 -2.88
N ILE A 48 22.55 -3.16 -4.02
CA ILE A 48 23.23 -3.27 -5.30
C ILE A 48 23.69 -1.84 -5.61
N GLU A 49 24.99 -1.56 -5.63
CA GLU A 49 25.54 -0.27 -6.06
C GLU A 49 26.07 -0.38 -7.50
N GLY A 50 25.70 0.57 -8.37
CA GLY A 50 26.18 0.68 -9.74
C GLY A 50 25.10 0.98 -10.79
N ASP A 51 25.45 0.93 -12.07
CA ASP A 51 24.49 1.11 -13.17
C ASP A 51 23.41 0.01 -13.22
N GLY A 52 23.69 -1.14 -12.60
CA GLY A 52 22.73 -2.22 -12.40
C GLY A 52 21.56 -1.84 -11.49
N SER A 53 21.78 -0.96 -10.51
CA SER A 53 20.78 -0.52 -9.53
C SER A 53 19.71 0.35 -10.19
N LYS A 54 20.12 1.29 -11.05
CA LYS A 54 19.19 2.14 -11.81
C LYS A 54 18.32 1.33 -12.76
N LYS A 55 18.94 0.40 -13.51
CA LYS A 55 18.21 -0.51 -14.41
C LYS A 55 17.26 -1.42 -13.63
N PHE A 56 17.67 -1.89 -12.46
CA PHE A 56 16.85 -2.73 -11.59
C PHE A 56 15.66 -1.95 -11.00
N ILE A 57 15.89 -0.75 -10.47
CA ILE A 57 14.82 0.11 -9.91
C ILE A 57 13.82 0.49 -11.01
N ILE A 58 14.27 0.84 -12.22
CA ILE A 58 13.37 1.08 -13.35
C ILE A 58 12.62 -0.19 -13.74
N GLY A 59 13.31 -1.34 -13.86
CA GLY A 59 12.69 -2.61 -14.19
C GLY A 59 11.60 -2.98 -13.18
N TRP A 60 11.91 -2.87 -11.90
CA TRP A 60 10.96 -3.10 -10.81
C TRP A 60 9.82 -2.08 -10.84
N HIS A 61 10.11 -0.80 -11.11
CA HIS A 61 9.07 0.20 -11.33
C HIS A 61 8.11 -0.27 -12.41
N LEU A 62 8.61 -0.69 -13.57
CA LEU A 62 7.81 -1.05 -14.73
C LEU A 62 7.00 -2.33 -14.49
N ASP A 63 7.60 -3.35 -13.89
CA ASP A 63 6.99 -4.65 -13.63
C ASP A 63 6.01 -4.63 -12.47
N TYR A 64 6.08 -3.62 -11.58
CA TYR A 64 5.16 -3.51 -10.45
C TYR A 64 3.71 -3.36 -10.92
N VAL A 65 2.88 -4.36 -10.59
CA VAL A 65 1.42 -4.36 -10.78
C VAL A 65 0.77 -4.27 -9.41
N ILE A 66 -0.32 -3.52 -9.28
CA ILE A 66 -1.09 -3.39 -8.02
C ILE A 66 -2.02 -4.63 -7.89
N PRO A 67 -1.77 -5.62 -7.02
CA PRO A 67 -2.70 -6.73 -6.78
C PRO A 67 -3.99 -6.36 -6.01
N ASP A 68 -5.13 -6.95 -6.39
CA ASP A 68 -6.45 -6.73 -5.77
C ASP A 68 -6.52 -7.15 -4.28
N LYS A 69 -5.75 -8.16 -3.89
CA LYS A 69 -5.89 -8.87 -2.61
C LYS A 69 -5.16 -8.22 -1.45
N ARG A 70 -4.29 -7.25 -1.70
CA ARG A 70 -3.46 -6.59 -0.68
C ARG A 70 -4.00 -5.21 -0.33
N LEU A 71 -3.70 -4.72 0.88
CA LEU A 71 -4.08 -3.37 1.28
C LEU A 71 -3.50 -2.35 0.30
N VAL A 72 -4.38 -1.55 -0.33
CA VAL A 72 -3.97 -0.54 -1.33
C VAL A 72 -3.04 0.50 -0.70
N THR A 73 -3.17 0.77 0.60
CA THR A 73 -2.26 1.66 1.34
C THR A 73 -0.83 1.12 1.38
N THR A 74 -0.64 -0.18 1.63
CA THR A 74 0.69 -0.80 1.63
C THR A 74 1.31 -0.81 0.25
N GLN A 75 0.54 -1.22 -0.75
CA GLN A 75 1.00 -1.25 -2.16
C GLN A 75 1.38 0.13 -2.70
N PHE A 76 0.76 1.15 -2.15
CA PHE A 76 1.00 2.53 -2.52
C PHE A 76 2.22 3.12 -1.85
N LEU A 77 2.45 2.77 -0.57
CA LEU A 77 3.71 3.12 0.11
C LEU A 77 4.89 2.49 -0.63
N GLU A 78 4.76 1.25 -1.12
CA GLU A 78 5.78 0.60 -1.95
C GLU A 78 6.05 1.37 -3.25
N LEU A 79 5.00 1.83 -3.94
CA LEU A 79 5.16 2.69 -5.12
C LEU A 79 5.81 4.04 -4.79
N GLN A 80 5.49 4.64 -3.64
CA GLN A 80 6.11 5.88 -3.18
C GLN A 80 7.60 5.69 -2.90
N VAL A 81 7.96 4.61 -2.20
CA VAL A 81 9.37 4.25 -1.93
C VAL A 81 10.12 4.09 -3.23
N LEU A 82 9.58 3.33 -4.18
CA LEU A 82 10.23 3.06 -5.45
C LEU A 82 10.40 4.32 -6.30
N ILE A 83 9.40 5.21 -6.33
CA ILE A 83 9.54 6.51 -7.01
C ILE A 83 10.58 7.40 -6.31
N ASN A 84 10.64 7.37 -4.99
CA ASN A 84 11.65 8.11 -4.24
C ASN A 84 13.06 7.58 -4.54
N GLU A 85 13.24 6.25 -4.61
CA GLU A 85 14.48 5.61 -5.04
C GLU A 85 14.89 6.08 -6.44
N ILE A 86 13.94 6.16 -7.38
CA ILE A 86 14.23 6.71 -8.72
C ILE A 86 14.78 8.13 -8.64
N LYS A 87 14.16 8.98 -7.80
CA LYS A 87 14.56 10.37 -7.61
C LYS A 87 15.93 10.48 -6.93
N THR A 88 16.21 9.66 -5.93
CA THR A 88 17.50 9.67 -5.20
C THR A 88 18.66 9.17 -6.06
N GLU A 89 18.41 8.25 -6.99
CA GLU A 89 19.40 7.77 -7.97
C GLU A 89 19.73 8.79 -9.08
N GLY A 90 19.12 9.97 -9.03
CA GLY A 90 19.39 11.07 -9.97
C GLY A 90 18.80 10.83 -11.37
N MET A 91 17.81 9.95 -11.51
CA MET A 91 17.15 9.71 -12.80
C MET A 91 16.16 10.84 -13.10
N LEU A 92 16.37 11.54 -14.22
CA LEU A 92 15.52 12.64 -14.68
C LEU A 92 14.24 12.12 -15.34
N LEU A 93 13.28 11.65 -14.56
CA LEU A 93 11.94 11.36 -15.04
C LEU A 93 11.01 12.56 -14.82
N SER A 94 10.22 12.90 -15.84
CA SER A 94 9.23 13.97 -15.69
C SER A 94 8.13 13.55 -14.72
N GLU A 95 7.64 14.50 -13.91
CA GLU A 95 6.54 14.25 -12.97
C GLU A 95 5.29 13.74 -13.70
N VAL A 96 5.03 14.26 -14.91
CA VAL A 96 3.94 13.80 -15.79
C VAL A 96 4.08 12.32 -16.15
N PHE A 97 5.31 11.89 -16.49
CA PHE A 97 5.57 10.48 -16.80
C PHE A 97 5.27 9.59 -15.60
N LEU A 98 5.76 9.95 -14.41
CA LEU A 98 5.54 9.19 -13.18
C LEU A 98 4.05 9.12 -12.80
N VAL A 99 3.30 10.21 -12.97
CA VAL A 99 1.85 10.22 -12.72
C VAL A 99 1.13 9.28 -13.68
N ILE A 100 1.47 9.32 -14.97
CA ILE A 100 0.88 8.44 -15.98
C ILE A 100 1.23 6.97 -15.68
N THR A 101 2.48 6.65 -15.37
CA THR A 101 2.87 5.25 -15.07
C THR A 101 2.10 4.69 -13.88
N VAL A 102 1.94 5.47 -12.80
CA VAL A 102 1.13 5.06 -11.64
C VAL A 102 -0.34 4.86 -12.03
N ILE A 103 -0.93 5.76 -12.83
CA ILE A 103 -2.31 5.60 -13.31
C ILE A 103 -2.44 4.31 -14.11
N HIS A 104 -1.50 4.00 -15.00
CA HIS A 104 -1.53 2.81 -15.83
C HIS A 104 -1.42 1.51 -15.01
N LYS A 105 -0.73 1.53 -13.87
CA LYS A 105 -0.61 0.40 -12.93
C LYS A 105 -1.87 0.07 -12.15
N LEU A 106 -2.84 0.99 -12.11
CA LEU A 106 -4.15 0.73 -11.50
C LEU A 106 -4.87 -0.38 -12.27
N GLN A 107 -5.49 -1.29 -11.53
CA GLN A 107 -6.21 -2.43 -12.06
C GLN A 107 -7.46 -2.04 -12.86
N GLU A 108 -8.01 -2.96 -13.64
CA GLU A 108 -9.18 -2.72 -14.51
C GLU A 108 -10.44 -2.31 -13.72
N THR A 109 -10.56 -2.72 -12.45
CA THR A 109 -11.62 -2.28 -11.54
C THR A 109 -11.65 -0.74 -11.37
N TRP A 110 -10.55 -0.05 -11.69
CA TRP A 110 -10.41 1.40 -11.65
C TRP A 110 -10.60 2.09 -13.01
N LYS A 111 -11.00 1.38 -14.07
CA LYS A 111 -11.06 1.91 -15.45
C LYS A 111 -11.73 3.29 -15.56
N LYS A 112 -12.91 3.47 -14.98
CA LYS A 112 -13.64 4.76 -14.99
C LYS A 112 -12.84 5.87 -14.31
N PHE A 113 -12.17 5.53 -13.20
CA PHE A 113 -11.33 6.47 -12.47
C PHE A 113 -10.02 6.78 -13.21
N LYS A 114 -9.41 5.79 -13.89
CA LYS A 114 -8.26 6.00 -14.78
C LYS A 114 -8.60 7.02 -15.88
N CYS A 115 -9.74 6.87 -16.55
CA CYS A 115 -10.19 7.83 -17.56
C CYS A 115 -10.40 9.23 -16.98
N TYR A 116 -11.01 9.33 -15.80
CA TYR A 116 -11.17 10.60 -15.10
C TYR A 116 -9.82 11.26 -14.79
N LEU A 117 -8.85 10.50 -14.29
CA LEU A 117 -7.52 10.99 -13.97
C LEU A 117 -6.77 11.45 -15.22
N MET A 118 -6.83 10.67 -16.31
CA MET A 118 -6.20 11.03 -17.59
C MET A 118 -6.81 12.30 -18.21
N PHE A 119 -8.12 12.48 -18.11
CA PHE A 119 -8.80 13.65 -18.69
C PHE A 119 -8.55 14.95 -17.90
N LYS A 120 -8.43 14.88 -16.57
CA LYS A 120 -8.16 16.05 -15.71
C LYS A 120 -6.67 16.45 -15.66
N ASN A 121 -5.80 15.74 -16.36
CA ASN A 121 -4.34 15.77 -16.15
C ASN A 121 -3.61 16.89 -16.92
N LYS A 122 -4.04 18.16 -16.79
CA LYS A 122 -3.21 19.25 -17.33
C LYS A 122 -1.99 19.53 -16.45
N GLU A 123 -2.10 19.46 -15.12
CA GLU A 123 -0.97 19.59 -14.18
C GLU A 123 -1.30 18.85 -12.86
N MET A 124 -1.09 17.53 -12.78
CA MET A 124 -1.25 16.78 -11.52
C MET A 124 0.11 16.33 -11.01
N THR A 125 0.36 16.51 -9.70
CA THR A 125 1.53 15.97 -9.00
C THR A 125 1.26 14.57 -8.48
N LEU A 126 2.32 13.81 -8.20
CA LEU A 126 2.22 12.50 -7.57
C LEU A 126 1.49 12.58 -6.24
N GLU A 127 1.80 13.56 -5.39
CA GLU A 127 1.12 13.77 -4.10
C GLU A 127 -0.39 13.96 -4.26
N THR A 128 -0.82 14.74 -5.28
CA THR A 128 -2.23 14.97 -5.55
C THR A 128 -2.92 13.70 -6.04
N LEU A 129 -2.28 12.95 -6.94
CA LEU A 129 -2.76 11.65 -7.40
C LEU A 129 -2.93 10.70 -6.22
N PHE A 130 -1.92 10.68 -5.36
CA PHE A 130 -1.83 9.85 -4.18
C PHE A 130 -2.95 10.13 -3.17
N PHE A 131 -3.19 11.41 -2.87
CA PHE A 131 -4.31 11.81 -2.04
C PHE A 131 -5.67 11.38 -2.62
N LYS A 132 -5.90 11.61 -3.92
CA LYS A 132 -7.15 11.24 -4.61
C LYS A 132 -7.41 9.74 -4.57
N LEU A 133 -6.38 8.92 -4.80
CA LEU A 133 -6.47 7.46 -4.73
C LEU A 133 -6.91 6.99 -3.33
N ASN A 134 -6.31 7.55 -2.28
CA ASN A 134 -6.66 7.22 -0.90
C ASN A 134 -8.11 7.58 -0.55
N VAL A 135 -8.59 8.76 -0.99
CA VAL A 135 -9.98 9.19 -0.77
C VAL A 135 -10.97 8.26 -1.48
N VAL A 136 -10.74 7.98 -2.77
CA VAL A 136 -11.64 7.11 -3.56
C VAL A 136 -11.68 5.70 -2.99
N LYS A 137 -10.55 5.15 -2.55
CA LYS A 137 -10.51 3.82 -1.92
C LYS A 137 -11.31 3.79 -0.61
N LYS A 138 -11.14 4.78 0.27
CA LYS A 138 -11.91 4.88 1.52
C LYS A 138 -13.42 4.94 1.25
N ASN A 139 -13.83 5.70 0.23
CA ASN A 139 -15.23 5.78 -0.19
C ASN A 139 -15.75 4.43 -0.72
N TRP A 140 -14.92 3.69 -1.46
CA TRP A 140 -15.30 2.37 -1.96
C TRP A 140 -15.46 1.34 -0.84
N ALA A 141 -14.55 1.33 0.15
CA ALA A 141 -14.65 0.46 1.31
C ALA A 141 -15.95 0.71 2.10
N ARG A 142 -16.31 1.97 2.31
CA ARG A 142 -17.57 2.39 2.95
C ARG A 142 -18.81 1.98 2.15
N ASN A 143 -18.77 2.12 0.83
CA ASN A 143 -19.88 1.71 -0.02
C ASN A 143 -20.05 0.17 -0.08
N LYS A 144 -18.95 -0.59 0.03
CA LYS A 144 -19.02 -2.05 0.10
C LYS A 144 -19.66 -2.50 1.42
N SER A 145 -19.26 -1.93 2.56
CA SER A 145 -19.89 -2.24 3.85
C SER A 145 -21.36 -1.79 3.90
N ALA A 146 -21.69 -0.64 3.31
CA ALA A 146 -23.07 -0.20 3.16
C ALA A 146 -23.90 -1.18 2.31
N LYS A 147 -23.41 -1.61 1.14
CA LYS A 147 -24.09 -2.61 0.29
C LYS A 147 -24.29 -3.95 1.00
N THR A 148 -23.29 -4.44 1.73
CA THR A 148 -23.42 -5.66 2.55
C THR A 148 -24.46 -5.47 3.66
N SER A 149 -24.53 -4.28 4.29
CA SER A 149 -25.56 -3.96 5.29
C SER A 149 -26.97 -3.93 4.70
N TYR A 150 -27.15 -3.36 3.49
CA TYR A 150 -28.44 -3.36 2.82
C TYR A 150 -28.88 -4.77 2.37
N MET A 151 -27.96 -5.59 1.83
CA MET A 151 -28.26 -7.00 1.49
C MET A 151 -28.58 -7.84 2.73
N ALA A 152 -27.84 -7.67 3.83
CA ALA A 152 -28.12 -8.36 5.08
C ALA A 152 -29.49 -7.96 5.66
N LYS A 153 -29.89 -6.69 5.52
CA LYS A 153 -31.22 -6.21 5.94
C LYS A 153 -32.35 -6.72 5.03
N ALA A 154 -32.12 -6.87 3.73
CA ALA A 154 -33.11 -7.42 2.80
C ALA A 154 -33.40 -8.91 3.07
N ASN A 155 -32.37 -9.71 3.37
CA ASN A 155 -32.53 -11.13 3.68
C ASN A 155 -33.26 -11.40 5.02
N ILE A 156 -33.29 -10.43 5.94
CA ILE A 156 -34.06 -10.54 7.19
C ILE A 156 -35.57 -10.30 6.94
N LEU A 157 -35.92 -9.53 5.92
CA LEU A 157 -37.32 -9.17 5.60
C LEU A 157 -38.05 -10.26 4.79
N GLU A 158 -37.36 -11.07 3.99
CA GLU A 158 -38.01 -12.15 3.20
C GLU A 158 -38.30 -13.42 4.01
N ASN A 159 -37.62 -13.67 5.14
CA ASN A 159 -37.80 -14.90 5.92
C ASN A 159 -38.90 -14.80 7.00
N GLY A 160 -39.76 -13.78 6.94
CA GLY A 160 -40.67 -13.40 8.02
C GLY A 160 -42.17 -13.66 7.81
N GLN A 161 -42.63 -14.21 6.69
CA GLN A 161 -44.07 -14.48 6.50
C GLN A 161 -44.35 -15.74 5.66
N SER A 162 -44.42 -16.89 6.34
CA SER A 162 -45.22 -18.03 5.88
C SER A 162 -45.52 -18.97 7.05
N SER A 163 -46.51 -18.59 7.87
CA SER A 163 -47.24 -19.55 8.69
C SER A 163 -48.72 -19.43 8.36
N LYS A 164 -49.17 -20.27 7.42
CA LYS A 164 -50.57 -20.44 7.04
C LYS A 164 -51.41 -20.77 8.28
N MET A 165 -52.40 -19.94 8.55
CA MET A 165 -53.55 -20.22 9.42
C MET A 165 -54.20 -21.56 9.02
N LYS A 166 -54.19 -22.55 9.92
CA LYS A 166 -55.07 -23.72 9.83
C LYS A 166 -56.46 -23.27 10.28
N LYS A 167 -57.42 -23.22 9.35
CA LYS A 167 -58.86 -23.23 9.65
C LYS A 167 -59.26 -24.63 10.10
N SER A 168 -59.93 -24.74 11.25
CA SER A 168 -60.64 -25.94 11.69
C SER A 168 -62.14 -25.64 11.77
N THR A 169 -62.89 -26.29 10.90
CA THR A 169 -64.36 -26.49 10.81
C THR A 169 -64.49 -27.78 9.98
N ASP A 170 -65.23 -28.84 10.28
CA ASP A 170 -66.39 -29.10 11.16
C ASP A 170 -66.46 -30.62 11.44
N LYS A 171 -66.98 -31.01 12.62
CA LYS A 171 -68.24 -31.75 12.79
C LYS A 171 -68.49 -32.13 14.25
#